data_AF-A0A2V8SVE6-F1
#
_entry.id   AF-A0A2V8SVE6-F1
#
_cell.length_a   1.000
_cell.length_b   1.000
_cell.length_c   1.000
_cell.angle_alpha   90.00
_cell.angle_beta   90.00
_cell.angle_gamma   90.00
#
_symmetry.space_group_name_H-M   'P 1'
#
loop_
_entity.id
_entity.type
_entity.pdbx_description
1 polymer ?
#
loop_
_entity_poly.entity_id
_entity_poly.type
_entity_poly.pdbx_seq_one_letter_code
_entity_poly.pdbx_strand_id
1 'polypeptide(L)'
;MAAYEFGAVVLPSIDNDAAIRLVQKGIRENPRDWRLYHQLGYIYWQSGRYAEASDAYAAGARLAGAPAWMGAMAAQMNVHGGSRQLAREMYRRMYDESADEQVRTLAARRLAQIDSLDERERIGGVLAEFKSRASRCPASWREVSTALRAAGLKLDTAGSPLDPAGFPYALDAAACAAKLDERSPIPKK
;
A
#
# COMPACT_ATOMS: atom_id res chain seq x y z
N MET A 1 9.60 -17.11 -17.72
CA MET A 1 9.23 -16.57 -16.38
C MET A 1 9.26 -15.05 -16.34
N ALA A 2 10.34 -14.36 -16.77
CA ALA A 2 10.46 -12.90 -16.66
C ALA A 2 9.35 -12.05 -17.34
N ALA A 3 8.81 -12.47 -18.49
CA ALA A 3 7.83 -11.65 -19.22
C ALA A 3 6.45 -11.52 -18.52
N TYR A 4 5.99 -12.57 -17.83
CA TYR A 4 4.69 -12.55 -17.15
C TYR A 4 4.75 -11.81 -15.82
N GLU A 5 5.88 -11.89 -15.11
CA GLU A 5 6.12 -11.15 -13.87
C GLU A 5 6.20 -9.64 -14.11
N PHE A 6 6.94 -9.22 -15.15
CA PHE A 6 6.98 -7.81 -15.57
C PHE A 6 5.60 -7.32 -16.07
N GLY A 7 4.90 -8.13 -16.86
CA GLY A 7 3.56 -7.81 -17.35
C GLY A 7 2.53 -7.62 -16.23
N ALA A 8 2.57 -8.47 -15.19
CA ALA A 8 1.63 -8.41 -14.07
C ALA A 8 1.89 -7.23 -13.09
N VAL A 9 3.07 -6.62 -13.14
CA VAL A 9 3.44 -5.50 -12.28
C VAL A 9 3.30 -4.15 -13.00
N VAL A 10 3.66 -4.11 -14.29
CA VAL A 10 3.68 -2.87 -15.08
C VAL A 10 2.38 -2.64 -15.85
N LEU A 11 1.79 -3.65 -16.49
CA LEU A 11 0.59 -3.44 -17.32
C LEU A 11 -0.65 -3.02 -16.53
N PRO A 12 -0.91 -3.45 -15.29
CA PRO A 12 -2.09 -2.97 -14.54
C PRO A 12 -2.10 -1.46 -14.31
N SER A 13 -0.93 -0.82 -14.34
CA SER A 13 -0.84 0.64 -14.28
C SER A 13 -1.25 1.35 -15.59
N ILE A 14 -1.42 0.60 -16.68
CA ILE A 14 -1.72 1.07 -18.04
C ILE A 14 -3.07 0.51 -18.55
N ASP A 15 -3.24 -0.81 -18.53
CA ASP A 15 -4.44 -1.55 -18.97
C ASP A 15 -4.59 -2.85 -18.16
N ASN A 16 -5.49 -2.83 -17.17
CA ASN A 16 -5.81 -3.97 -16.32
C ASN A 16 -6.33 -5.17 -17.11
N ASP A 17 -7.18 -4.95 -18.12
CA ASP A 17 -7.81 -6.04 -18.85
C ASP A 17 -6.80 -6.74 -19.77
N ALA A 18 -5.86 -6.00 -20.36
CA ALA A 18 -4.75 -6.58 -21.10
C ALA A 18 -3.85 -7.43 -20.20
N ALA A 19 -3.52 -6.95 -19.00
CA ALA A 19 -2.74 -7.70 -18.02
C ALA A 19 -3.43 -9.01 -17.63
N ILE A 20 -4.73 -8.95 -17.34
CA ILE A 20 -5.56 -10.13 -17.02
C ILE A 20 -5.53 -11.14 -18.18
N ARG A 21 -5.78 -10.69 -19.42
CA ARG A 21 -5.78 -11.57 -20.60
C ARG A 21 -4.43 -12.27 -20.79
N LEU A 22 -3.33 -11.56 -20.58
CA LEU A 22 -1.97 -12.10 -20.70
C LEU A 22 -1.69 -13.18 -19.64
N VAL A 23 -1.99 -12.90 -18.38
CA VAL A 23 -1.79 -13.87 -17.29
C VAL A 23 -2.71 -15.08 -17.46
N GLN A 24 -3.97 -14.88 -17.85
CA GLN A 24 -4.90 -15.98 -18.16
C GLN A 24 -4.38 -16.87 -19.30
N LYS A 25 -3.75 -16.29 -20.33
CA LYS A 25 -3.07 -17.07 -21.37
C LYS A 25 -1.93 -17.90 -20.78
N GLY A 26 -1.09 -17.29 -19.95
CA GLY A 26 -0.04 -18.00 -19.23
C GLY A 26 -0.56 -19.18 -18.41
N ILE A 27 -1.68 -19.00 -17.69
CA ILE A 27 -2.33 -20.06 -16.89
C ILE A 27 -2.82 -21.20 -17.79
N ARG A 28 -3.41 -20.90 -18.96
CA ARG A 28 -3.83 -21.95 -19.91
C ARG A 28 -2.66 -22.80 -20.40
N GLU A 29 -1.52 -22.17 -20.62
CA GLU A 29 -0.29 -22.85 -21.08
C GLU A 29 0.44 -23.56 -19.92
N ASN A 30 0.32 -23.06 -18.69
CA ASN A 30 1.05 -23.53 -17.50
C ASN A 30 0.11 -23.64 -16.28
N PRO A 31 -0.90 -24.53 -16.29
CA PRO A 31 -1.96 -24.54 -15.27
C PRO A 31 -1.51 -24.99 -13.88
N ARG A 32 -0.28 -25.50 -13.75
CA ARG A 32 0.30 -25.95 -12.48
C ARG A 32 1.24 -24.94 -11.84
N ASP A 33 1.50 -23.79 -12.50
CA ASP A 33 2.33 -22.74 -11.93
C ASP A 33 1.49 -21.80 -11.07
N TRP A 34 1.55 -22.00 -9.75
CA TRP A 34 0.82 -21.18 -8.77
C TRP A 34 1.17 -19.69 -8.84
N ARG A 35 2.36 -19.32 -9.35
CA ARG A 35 2.78 -17.92 -9.44
C ARG A 35 1.90 -17.12 -10.39
N LEU A 36 1.39 -17.74 -11.45
CA LEU A 36 0.48 -17.10 -12.39
C LEU A 36 -0.88 -16.79 -11.74
N TYR A 37 -1.34 -17.66 -10.84
CA TYR A 37 -2.56 -17.42 -10.06
C TYR A 37 -2.38 -16.31 -9.03
N HIS A 38 -1.21 -16.24 -8.39
CA HIS A 38 -0.84 -15.09 -7.54
C HIS A 38 -0.88 -13.79 -8.34
N GLN A 39 -0.23 -13.76 -9.51
CA GLN A 39 -0.23 -12.58 -10.39
C GLN A 39 -1.64 -12.18 -10.78
N LEU A 40 -2.49 -13.13 -11.18
CA LEU A 40 -3.88 -12.86 -11.52
C LEU A 40 -4.66 -12.28 -10.33
N GLY A 41 -4.50 -12.89 -9.15
CA GLY A 41 -5.15 -12.43 -7.92
C GLY A 41 -4.71 -11.02 -7.52
N TYR A 42 -3.42 -10.70 -7.69
CA TYR A 42 -2.90 -9.34 -7.45
C TYR A 42 -3.52 -8.31 -8.40
N ILE A 43 -3.63 -8.62 -9.70
CA ILE A 43 -4.22 -7.69 -10.67
C ILE A 43 -5.70 -7.43 -10.38
N TYR A 44 -6.47 -8.48 -10.05
CA TYR A 44 -7.86 -8.32 -9.62
C TYR A 44 -7.97 -7.49 -8.34
N TRP A 45 -7.11 -7.75 -7.35
CA TRP A 45 -7.09 -6.99 -6.10
C TRP A 45 -6.81 -5.50 -6.33
N GLN A 46 -5.81 -5.16 -7.13
CA GLN A 46 -5.51 -3.76 -7.52
C GLN A 46 -6.68 -3.09 -8.26
N SER A 47 -7.51 -3.88 -8.95
CA SER A 47 -8.70 -3.41 -9.66
C SER A 47 -9.95 -3.32 -8.77
N GLY A 48 -9.84 -3.61 -7.46
CA GLY A 48 -10.98 -3.68 -6.54
C GLY A 48 -11.88 -4.91 -6.74
N ARG A 49 -11.47 -5.85 -7.59
CA ARG A 49 -12.17 -7.08 -7.95
C ARG A 49 -11.88 -8.17 -6.91
N TYR A 50 -12.30 -7.95 -5.67
CA TYR A 50 -11.91 -8.77 -4.52
C TYR A 50 -12.41 -10.22 -4.60
N ALA A 51 -13.61 -10.45 -5.14
CA ALA A 51 -14.14 -11.78 -5.34
C ALA A 51 -13.28 -12.58 -6.33
N GLU A 52 -12.94 -11.99 -7.49
CA GLU A 52 -12.09 -12.66 -8.47
C GLU A 52 -10.65 -12.83 -7.97
N ALA A 53 -10.16 -11.88 -7.17
CA ALA A 53 -8.88 -12.03 -6.48
C ALA A 53 -8.90 -13.24 -5.53
N SER A 54 -9.95 -13.36 -4.71
CA SER A 54 -10.15 -14.50 -3.80
C SER A 54 -10.09 -15.82 -4.56
N ASP A 55 -10.83 -15.93 -5.66
CA ASP A 55 -10.90 -17.14 -6.47
C ASP A 55 -9.54 -17.50 -7.09
N ALA A 56 -8.82 -16.50 -7.61
CA ALA A 56 -7.48 -16.71 -8.16
C ALA A 56 -6.50 -17.20 -7.09
N TYR A 57 -6.47 -16.57 -5.91
CA TYR A 57 -5.63 -17.01 -4.79
C TYR A 57 -6.00 -18.41 -4.31
N ALA A 58 -7.29 -18.73 -4.20
CA ALA A 58 -7.77 -20.05 -3.80
C ALA A 58 -7.41 -21.14 -4.82
N ALA A 59 -7.46 -20.82 -6.12
CA ALA A 59 -7.04 -21.73 -7.18
C ALA A 59 -5.53 -22.01 -7.10
N GLY A 60 -4.71 -20.96 -6.97
CA GLY A 60 -3.26 -21.10 -6.83
C GLY A 60 -2.85 -21.86 -5.56
N ALA A 61 -3.52 -21.62 -4.44
CA ALA A 61 -3.25 -22.27 -3.15
C ALA A 61 -3.42 -23.80 -3.16
N ARG A 62 -4.19 -24.35 -4.11
CA ARG A 62 -4.40 -25.81 -4.25
C ARG A 62 -3.27 -26.50 -5.03
N LEU A 63 -2.36 -25.74 -5.63
CA LEU A 63 -1.28 -26.28 -6.46
C LEU A 63 -0.06 -26.68 -5.63
N ALA A 64 0.68 -27.67 -6.12
CA ALA A 64 1.87 -28.16 -5.45
C ALA A 64 2.93 -27.06 -5.33
N GLY A 65 3.51 -26.91 -4.13
CA GLY A 65 4.52 -25.89 -3.84
C GLY A 65 3.98 -24.47 -3.71
N ALA A 66 2.65 -24.28 -3.70
CA ALA A 66 2.05 -22.99 -3.41
C ALA A 66 2.29 -22.61 -1.94
N PRO A 67 2.66 -21.35 -1.65
CA PRO A 67 2.83 -20.89 -0.28
C PRO A 67 1.50 -20.90 0.50
N ALA A 68 1.55 -21.28 1.78
CA ALA A 68 0.38 -21.32 2.66
C ALA A 68 -0.34 -19.97 2.76
N TRP A 69 0.38 -18.86 2.57
CA TRP A 69 -0.19 -17.52 2.62
C TRP A 69 -1.23 -17.26 1.53
N MET A 70 -1.20 -17.97 0.40
CA MET A 70 -2.19 -17.79 -0.67
C MET A 70 -3.60 -18.16 -0.20
N GLY A 71 -3.73 -19.24 0.58
CA GLY A 71 -5.02 -19.62 1.17
C GLY A 71 -5.53 -18.59 2.18
N ALA A 72 -4.62 -18.04 3.00
CA ALA A 72 -4.95 -16.96 3.94
C ALA A 72 -5.40 -15.68 3.22
N MET A 73 -4.77 -15.34 2.10
CA MET A 73 -5.17 -14.21 1.26
C MET A 73 -6.55 -14.43 0.68
N ALA A 74 -6.84 -15.62 0.13
CA ALA A 74 -8.16 -15.94 -0.40
C ALA A 74 -9.27 -15.79 0.66
N ALA A 75 -9.06 -16.33 1.86
CA ALA A 75 -10.04 -16.28 2.94
C ALA A 75 -10.37 -14.85 3.40
N GLN A 76 -9.36 -13.96 3.41
CA GLN A 76 -9.51 -12.59 3.88
C GLN A 76 -9.99 -11.63 2.78
N MET A 77 -9.82 -11.98 1.50
CA MET A 77 -9.99 -11.04 0.40
C MET A 77 -11.39 -10.44 0.29
N ASN A 78 -12.45 -11.24 0.49
CA ASN A 78 -13.83 -10.75 0.38
C ASN A 78 -14.22 -9.77 1.49
N VAL A 79 -13.63 -9.92 2.69
CA VAL A 79 -13.98 -9.11 3.87
C VAL A 79 -13.03 -7.93 4.03
N HIS A 80 -11.75 -8.15 3.79
CA HIS A 80 -10.66 -7.22 4.05
C HIS A 80 -9.90 -6.79 2.79
N GLY A 81 -10.41 -7.13 1.59
CA GLY A 81 -9.80 -6.81 0.29
C GLY A 81 -9.40 -5.35 0.15
N GLY A 82 -10.28 -4.43 0.53
CA GLY A 82 -10.02 -2.99 0.49
C GLY A 82 -9.32 -2.42 1.73
N SER A 83 -8.94 -3.26 2.70
CA SER A 83 -8.36 -2.80 3.97
C SER A 83 -6.87 -2.48 3.82
N ARG A 84 -6.41 -1.44 4.53
CA ARG A 84 -4.98 -1.11 4.64
C ARG A 84 -4.16 -2.25 5.25
N GLN A 85 -4.77 -3.02 6.17
CA GLN A 85 -4.10 -4.15 6.82
C GLN A 85 -3.76 -5.25 5.82
N LEU A 86 -4.73 -5.72 5.05
CA LEU A 86 -4.48 -6.76 4.04
C LEU A 86 -3.52 -6.26 2.96
N ALA A 87 -3.69 -5.00 2.51
CA ALA A 87 -2.76 -4.38 1.58
C ALA A 87 -1.31 -4.40 2.09
N ARG A 88 -1.11 -4.07 3.38
CA ARG A 88 0.20 -4.08 4.03
C ARG A 88 0.80 -5.48 4.08
N GLU A 89 0.01 -6.49 4.41
CA GLU A 89 0.47 -7.89 4.40
C GLU A 89 0.90 -8.34 3.00
N MET A 90 0.11 -8.01 1.98
CA MET A 90 0.42 -8.34 0.58
C MET A 90 1.72 -7.68 0.12
N TYR A 91 1.87 -6.37 0.33
CA TYR A 91 3.09 -5.68 -0.09
C TYR A 91 4.32 -6.09 0.71
N ARG A 92 4.16 -6.41 2.00
CA ARG A 92 5.29 -6.92 2.79
C ARG A 92 5.81 -8.25 2.24
N ARG A 93 4.92 -9.18 1.90
CA ARG A 93 5.31 -10.42 1.23
C ARG A 93 5.96 -10.18 -0.11
N MET A 94 5.40 -9.27 -0.92
CA MET A 94 5.98 -8.91 -2.21
C MET A 94 7.41 -8.34 -2.06
N TYR A 95 7.67 -7.57 -0.99
CA TYR A 95 9.00 -7.04 -0.68
C TYR A 95 9.97 -8.12 -0.20
N ASP A 96 9.51 -9.02 0.67
CA ASP A 96 10.34 -10.04 1.34
C ASP A 96 10.65 -11.24 0.42
N GLU A 97 9.71 -11.63 -0.45
CA GLU A 97 9.76 -12.88 -1.24
C GLU A 97 10.23 -12.67 -2.69
N SER A 98 10.22 -11.43 -3.23
CA SER A 98 10.63 -11.18 -4.61
C SER A 98 12.15 -11.03 -4.75
N ALA A 99 12.72 -11.65 -5.78
CA ALA A 99 14.11 -11.43 -6.20
C ALA A 99 14.26 -10.23 -7.17
N ASP A 100 13.16 -9.68 -7.68
CA ASP A 100 13.17 -8.56 -8.61
C ASP A 100 13.21 -7.22 -7.84
N GLU A 101 14.27 -6.45 -8.02
CA GLU A 101 14.48 -5.19 -7.31
C GLU A 101 13.42 -4.13 -7.66
N GLN A 102 12.84 -4.16 -8.86
CA GLN A 102 11.75 -3.25 -9.24
C GLN A 102 10.48 -3.58 -8.47
N VAL A 103 10.19 -4.88 -8.27
CA VAL A 103 9.06 -5.36 -7.48
C VAL A 103 9.22 -4.97 -6.01
N ARG A 104 10.42 -5.18 -5.44
CA ARG A 104 10.73 -4.74 -4.07
C ARG A 104 10.60 -3.23 -3.92
N THR A 105 11.09 -2.45 -4.88
CA THR A 105 10.96 -0.99 -4.88
C THR A 105 9.49 -0.55 -4.90
N LEU A 106 8.67 -1.17 -5.75
CA LEU A 106 7.23 -0.90 -5.80
C LEU A 106 6.57 -1.22 -4.46
N ALA A 107 6.85 -2.40 -3.90
CA ALA A 107 6.32 -2.85 -2.62
C ALA A 107 6.66 -1.86 -1.49
N ALA A 108 7.93 -1.44 -1.41
CA ALA A 108 8.40 -0.48 -0.41
C ALA A 108 7.67 0.87 -0.52
N ARG A 109 7.45 1.38 -1.74
CA ARG A 109 6.69 2.63 -1.97
C ARG A 109 5.24 2.50 -1.53
N ARG A 110 4.61 1.36 -1.79
CA ARG A 110 3.23 1.10 -1.35
C ARG A 110 3.11 0.93 0.16
N LEU A 111 4.08 0.29 0.81
CA LEU A 111 4.15 0.22 2.27
C LEU A 111 4.31 1.62 2.88
N ALA A 112 5.23 2.43 2.36
CA ALA A 112 5.41 3.82 2.80
C ALA A 112 4.14 4.66 2.60
N GLN A 113 3.37 4.42 1.54
CA GLN A 113 2.08 5.06 1.32
C GLN A 113 1.06 4.69 2.41
N ILE A 114 0.97 3.41 2.79
CA ILE A 114 0.08 2.96 3.86
C ILE A 114 0.52 3.55 5.20
N ASP A 115 1.81 3.52 5.51
CA ASP A 115 2.36 4.14 6.72
C ASP A 115 2.05 5.63 6.79
N SER A 116 2.18 6.34 5.67
CA SER A 116 1.84 7.76 5.62
C SER A 116 0.35 8.03 5.81
N LEU A 117 -0.54 7.10 5.46
CA LEU A 117 -1.97 7.26 5.73
C LEU A 117 -2.24 7.17 7.23
N ASP A 118 -1.63 6.18 7.90
CA ASP A 118 -1.77 5.97 9.34
C ASP A 118 -1.13 7.12 10.14
N GLU A 119 0.00 7.65 9.68
CA GLU A 119 0.63 8.83 10.27
C GLU A 119 -0.23 10.09 10.12
N ARG A 120 -0.79 10.35 8.93
CA ARG A 120 -1.67 11.50 8.72
C ARG A 120 -2.94 11.43 9.55
N GLU A 121 -3.46 10.23 9.81
CA GLU A 121 -4.59 10.01 10.71
C GLU A 121 -4.23 10.38 12.16
N ARG A 122 -3.06 9.95 12.65
CA ARG A 122 -2.52 10.37 13.96
C ARG A 122 -2.30 11.88 14.04
N ILE A 123 -1.69 12.48 13.00
CA ILE A 123 -1.49 13.94 12.93
C ILE A 123 -2.85 14.66 12.97
N GLY A 124 -3.83 14.17 12.21
CA GLY A 124 -5.19 14.72 12.20
C GLY A 124 -5.82 14.75 13.60
N GLY A 125 -5.64 13.69 14.39
CA GLY A 125 -6.06 13.67 15.79
C GLY A 125 -5.42 14.79 16.64
N VAL A 126 -4.10 14.97 16.53
CA VAL A 126 -3.37 16.04 17.23
C VAL A 126 -3.85 17.44 16.80
N LEU A 127 -4.04 17.65 15.49
CA LEU A 127 -4.53 18.91 14.95
C LEU A 127 -5.97 19.22 15.40
N ALA A 128 -6.84 18.21 15.45
CA ALA A 128 -8.20 18.34 15.93
C ALA A 128 -8.26 18.72 17.42
N GLU A 129 -7.44 18.10 18.26
CA GLU A 129 -7.34 18.42 19.69
C GLU A 129 -6.75 19.81 19.95
N PHE A 130 -5.80 20.26 19.12
CA PHE A 130 -5.34 21.64 19.18
C PHE A 130 -6.47 22.61 18.79
N LYS A 131 -7.15 22.33 17.68
CA LYS A 131 -8.22 23.18 17.15
C LYS A 131 -9.40 23.32 18.12
N SER A 132 -9.74 22.27 18.86
CA SER A 132 -10.81 22.33 19.87
C SER A 132 -10.46 23.26 21.04
N ARG A 133 -9.18 23.34 21.44
CA ARG A 133 -8.70 24.18 22.55
C ARG A 133 -8.44 25.62 22.13
N ALA A 134 -7.84 25.83 20.97
CA ALA A 134 -7.40 27.15 20.50
C ALA A 134 -8.41 27.82 19.54
N SER A 135 -9.47 27.10 19.14
CA SER A 135 -10.45 27.54 18.13
C SER A 135 -9.85 27.95 16.78
N ARG A 136 -8.62 27.50 16.48
CA ARG A 136 -7.91 27.70 15.21
C ARG A 136 -6.98 26.53 14.92
N CYS A 137 -6.58 26.38 13.66
CA CYS A 137 -5.48 25.47 13.31
C CYS A 137 -4.15 26.03 13.86
N PRO A 138 -3.15 25.19 14.19
CA PRO A 138 -1.80 25.70 14.44
C PRO A 138 -1.28 26.44 13.20
N ALA A 139 -0.56 27.54 13.42
CA ALA A 139 0.12 28.28 12.36
C ALA A 139 1.45 27.62 11.96
N SER A 140 1.99 26.74 12.82
CA SER A 140 3.19 25.95 12.53
C SER A 140 3.23 24.64 13.31
N TRP A 141 4.02 23.68 12.84
CA TRP A 141 4.23 22.41 13.54
C TRP A 141 4.80 22.57 14.96
N ARG A 142 5.52 23.67 15.24
CA ARG A 142 6.11 23.93 16.57
C ARG A 142 5.07 23.98 17.67
N GLU A 143 3.89 24.55 17.41
CA GLU A 143 2.79 24.68 18.37
C GLU A 143 2.24 23.32 18.83
N VAL A 144 2.42 22.28 18.03
CA VAL A 144 1.93 20.92 18.31
C VAL A 144 3.06 19.89 18.42
N SER A 145 4.33 20.31 18.36
CA SER A 145 5.48 19.39 18.25
C SER A 145 5.61 18.42 19.43
N THR A 146 5.28 18.85 20.65
CA THR A 146 5.25 17.97 21.83
C THR A 146 4.16 16.90 21.71
N ALA A 147 2.96 17.28 21.25
CA ALA A 147 1.86 16.34 21.05
C ALA A 147 2.14 15.37 19.89
N LEU A 148 2.77 15.84 18.81
CA LEU A 148 3.21 14.98 17.70
C LEU A 148 4.24 13.93 18.15
N ARG A 149 5.21 14.30 19.00
CA ARG A 149 6.15 13.33 19.59
C ARG A 149 5.45 12.33 20.50
N ALA A 150 4.51 12.80 21.33
CA ALA A 150 3.71 11.94 22.19
C ALA A 150 2.84 10.95 21.38
N ALA A 151 2.41 11.34 20.18
CA ALA A 151 1.73 10.48 19.21
C ALA A 151 2.69 9.53 18.45
N GLY A 152 3.97 9.46 18.83
CA GLY A 152 4.96 8.55 18.27
C GLY A 152 5.53 8.96 16.90
N LEU A 153 5.30 10.20 16.46
CA LEU A 153 5.81 10.67 15.17
C LEU A 153 7.29 11.09 15.28
N LYS A 154 8.04 10.84 14.21
CA LYS A 154 9.40 11.35 14.05
C LYS A 154 9.33 12.80 13.57
N LEU A 155 10.11 13.67 14.18
CA LEU A 155 10.15 15.09 13.82
C LEU A 155 11.56 15.49 13.38
N ASP A 156 11.66 16.45 12.46
CA ASP A 156 12.91 17.12 12.14
C ASP A 156 13.33 18.12 13.25
N THR A 157 14.46 18.79 13.04
CA THR A 157 14.98 19.82 13.95
C THR A 157 14.10 21.08 14.03
N ALA A 158 13.28 21.33 13.01
CA ALA A 158 12.33 22.44 13.00
C ALA A 158 11.02 22.11 13.75
N GLY A 159 10.80 20.83 14.07
CA GLY A 159 9.61 20.32 14.74
C GLY A 159 8.53 19.81 13.79
N SER A 160 8.83 19.66 12.49
CA SER A 160 7.90 19.14 11.48
C SER A 160 7.86 17.61 11.54
N PRO A 161 6.68 16.97 11.53
CA PRO A 161 6.61 15.52 11.44
C PRO A 161 7.12 15.06 10.07
N LEU A 162 7.91 13.99 10.05
CA LEU A 162 8.48 13.38 8.85
C LEU A 162 7.60 12.24 8.37
N ASP A 163 7.43 12.13 7.06
CA ASP A 163 6.83 10.98 6.40
C ASP A 163 7.76 9.76 6.42
N PRO A 164 7.29 8.57 6.00
CA PRO A 164 8.10 7.35 6.03
C PRO A 164 9.34 7.40 5.12
N ALA A 165 9.38 8.33 4.16
CA ALA A 165 10.54 8.57 3.30
C ALA A 165 11.50 9.64 3.87
N GLY A 166 11.20 10.21 5.04
CA GLY A 166 12.01 11.20 5.72
C GLY A 166 11.76 12.65 5.26
N PHE A 167 10.71 12.91 4.48
CA PHE A 167 10.36 14.26 4.04
C PHE A 167 9.36 14.89 5.02
N PRO A 168 9.48 16.18 5.36
CA PRO A 168 8.55 16.82 6.28
C PRO A 168 7.14 16.89 5.67
N TYR A 169 6.10 16.55 6.44
CA TYR A 169 4.73 16.79 6.03
C TYR A 169 4.46 18.30 5.88
N ALA A 170 3.69 18.65 4.85
CA ALA A 170 3.17 20.00 4.67
C ALA A 170 1.92 20.19 5.54
N LEU A 171 1.87 21.28 6.30
CA LEU A 171 0.67 21.68 7.05
C LEU A 171 -0.27 22.43 6.10
N ASP A 172 -1.45 21.88 5.85
CA ASP A 172 -2.55 22.62 5.24
C ASP A 172 -3.35 23.32 6.34
N ALA A 173 -3.08 24.60 6.56
CA ALA A 173 -3.76 25.39 7.58
C ALA A 173 -5.26 25.61 7.27
N ALA A 174 -5.66 25.59 6.00
CA ALA A 174 -7.05 25.80 5.59
C ALA A 174 -7.89 24.55 5.86
N ALA A 175 -7.39 23.36 5.49
CA ALA A 175 -8.04 22.09 5.79
C ALA A 175 -7.75 21.59 7.22
N CYS A 176 -6.79 22.20 7.91
CA CYS A 176 -6.21 21.74 9.18
C CYS A 176 -5.78 20.27 9.13
N ALA A 177 -4.98 19.93 8.13
CA ALA A 177 -4.56 18.58 7.84
C ALA A 177 -3.08 18.51 7.43
N ALA A 178 -2.50 17.32 7.57
CA ALA A 178 -1.18 17.01 7.02
C ALA A 178 -1.30 16.51 5.57
N LYS A 179 -0.43 17.01 4.70
CA LYS A 179 -0.27 16.55 3.31
C LYS A 179 1.17 16.11 3.08
N LEU A 180 1.35 15.14 2.18
CA LEU A 180 2.69 14.81 1.69
C LEU A 180 3.31 16.04 1.03
N ASP A 181 4.60 16.28 1.29
CA ASP A 181 5.37 17.31 0.57
C ASP A 181 5.40 16.98 -0.93
N GLU A 182 5.46 18.01 -1.77
CA GLU A 182 5.50 17.83 -3.21
C GLU A 182 6.70 16.99 -3.69
N ARG A 183 7.81 17.04 -2.93
CA ARG A 183 9.05 16.31 -3.19
C ARG A 183 9.06 14.90 -2.62
N SER A 184 8.04 14.52 -1.83
CA SER A 184 7.97 13.18 -1.27
C SER A 184 7.85 12.14 -2.40
N PRO A 185 8.66 11.07 -2.38
CA PRO A 185 8.58 9.99 -3.38
C PRO A 185 7.38 9.06 -3.13
N ILE A 186 6.64 9.27 -2.04
CA ILE A 186 5.48 8.46 -1.68
C ILE A 186 4.32 8.77 -2.63
N PRO A 187 3.67 7.76 -3.23
CA PRO A 187 2.49 7.98 -4.07
C PRO A 187 1.39 8.74 -3.32
N LYS A 188 0.91 9.83 -3.92
CA LYS A 188 -0.12 10.70 -3.34
C LYS A 188 -1.56 10.19 -3.53
N LYS A 189 -1.75 9.22 -4.44
CA LYS A 189 -3.03 8.60 -4.80
C LYS A 189 -3.02 7.12 -4.45
#